data_AF-A0A356NB56-F1
#
_entry.id   AF-A0A356NB56-F1
#
_cell.length_a   1.000
_cell.length_b   1.000
_cell.length_c   1.000
_cell.angle_alpha   90.00
_cell.angle_beta   90.00
_cell.angle_gamma   90.00
#
_symmetry.space_group_name_H-M   'P 1'
#
loop_
_entity.id
_entity.type
_entity.pdbx_description
1 polymer ?
#
loop_
_entity_poly.entity_id
_entity_poly.type
_entity_poly.pdbx_seq_one_letter_code
_entity_poly.pdbx_strand_id
1 'polypeptide(L)'
;YFDFIPDSDNYKPLEQIAVQINVSPRTLYVRIRDAYSLAGEAFVIPKYQIVSALVGSDTEADLGVSFEYEADKDVPSMSYRSYIAFSNPNYTPDCHSYESQFANYGRYFVYAKQVEVVADDGQIFYAFFGSGLMDVIVKASRVEVENKYGRPIYAAYKFEFSDGDGNDVTPEEAFSITWKNTPEIVEYFTVYGKDELLDISEKGMVLSKQYNVICFIEGNSMAKAFTPANIALATICGVLALTVVALCVAWKKQKRYLV
;
A
#
# COMPACT_ATOMS: atom_id res chain seq x y z
N TYR A 1 14.30 -52.72 8.59
CA TYR A 1 15.37 -53.63 9.02
C TYR A 1 16.12 -54.04 7.77
N PHE A 2 17.35 -53.54 7.59
CA PHE A 2 18.25 -53.98 6.53
C PHE A 2 19.44 -54.62 7.26
N ASP A 3 19.50 -55.94 7.22
CA ASP A 3 20.64 -56.70 7.71
C ASP A 3 21.79 -56.53 6.73
N PHE A 4 22.88 -55.93 7.19
CA PHE A 4 24.11 -55.79 6.43
C PHE A 4 24.95 -57.06 6.67
N ILE A 5 25.10 -57.90 5.66
CA ILE A 5 26.02 -59.04 5.68
C ILE A 5 27.18 -58.68 4.72
N PRO A 6 28.39 -58.40 5.23
CA PRO A 6 29.56 -58.19 4.38
C PRO A 6 29.96 -59.50 3.68
N ASP A 7 30.55 -59.41 2.49
CA ASP A 7 31.13 -60.51 1.70
C ASP A 7 30.19 -61.54 1.04
N SER A 8 28.95 -61.18 0.71
CA SER A 8 28.28 -61.88 -0.39
C SER A 8 28.72 -61.24 -1.71
N ASP A 9 29.39 -61.97 -2.59
CA ASP A 9 29.81 -61.59 -3.96
C ASP A 9 28.66 -61.16 -4.90
N ASN A 10 27.51 -60.75 -4.36
CA ASN A 10 26.34 -60.25 -5.09
C ASN A 10 26.46 -58.80 -5.55
N TYR A 11 27.54 -58.10 -5.22
CA TYR A 11 27.76 -56.72 -5.65
C TYR A 11 28.63 -56.70 -6.91
N LYS A 12 27.99 -56.79 -8.08
CA LYS A 12 28.65 -56.37 -9.31
C LYS A 12 28.88 -54.85 -9.22
N PRO A 13 30.12 -54.35 -9.40
CA PRO A 13 30.33 -52.94 -9.60
C PRO A 13 29.53 -52.52 -10.83
N LEU A 14 28.66 -51.51 -10.68
CA LEU A 14 27.89 -50.95 -11.78
C LEU A 14 28.84 -50.15 -12.67
N GLU A 15 29.66 -50.85 -13.44
CA GLU A 15 30.52 -50.24 -14.45
C GLU A 15 29.65 -49.81 -15.63
N GLN A 16 29.62 -48.50 -15.89
CA GLN A 16 28.99 -47.87 -17.06
C GLN A 16 27.46 -47.88 -17.10
N ILE A 17 26.80 -47.42 -16.03
CA ILE A 17 25.43 -46.93 -16.14
C ILE A 17 25.46 -45.43 -16.42
N ALA A 18 24.96 -45.01 -17.58
CA ALA A 18 24.66 -43.61 -17.85
C ALA A 18 23.43 -43.21 -17.02
N VAL A 19 23.66 -42.49 -15.93
CA VAL A 19 22.57 -41.94 -15.10
C VAL A 19 22.16 -40.59 -15.70
N GLN A 20 20.96 -40.53 -16.26
CA GLN A 20 20.36 -39.25 -16.66
C GLN A 20 19.74 -38.60 -15.41
N ILE A 21 20.36 -37.52 -14.94
CA ILE A 21 19.83 -36.71 -13.85
C ILE A 21 19.05 -35.55 -14.48
N ASN A 22 17.72 -35.56 -14.33
CA ASN A 22 16.89 -34.41 -14.66
C ASN A 22 16.69 -33.59 -13.38
N VAL A 23 17.23 -32.37 -13.37
CA VAL A 23 16.99 -31.41 -12.29
C VAL A 23 15.87 -30.49 -12.75
N SER A 24 14.73 -30.55 -12.05
CA SER A 24 13.64 -29.61 -12.31
C SER A 24 14.02 -28.21 -11.82
N PRO A 25 13.56 -27.15 -12.51
CA PRO A 25 13.69 -25.78 -12.01
C PRO A 25 13.09 -25.66 -10.62
N ARG A 26 13.71 -24.83 -9.77
CA ARG A 26 13.19 -24.55 -8.44
C ARG A 26 12.04 -23.56 -8.53
N THR A 27 10.91 -23.92 -7.95
CA THR A 27 9.77 -23.00 -7.83
C THR A 27 10.06 -21.92 -6.77
N LEU A 28 9.85 -20.65 -7.12
CA LEU A 28 9.93 -19.52 -6.20
C LEU A 28 8.54 -18.91 -6.01
N TYR A 29 8.11 -18.79 -4.76
CA TYR A 29 6.89 -18.08 -4.41
C TYR A 29 7.08 -16.57 -4.55
N VAL A 30 6.23 -15.94 -5.38
CA VAL A 30 6.28 -14.52 -5.72
C VAL A 30 4.92 -13.88 -5.44
N ARG A 31 4.93 -12.74 -4.74
CA ARG A 31 3.73 -11.92 -4.56
C ARG A 31 3.75 -10.74 -5.52
N ILE A 32 2.66 -10.53 -6.25
CA ILE A 32 2.47 -9.42 -7.16
C ILE A 32 1.43 -8.48 -6.53
N ARG A 33 1.78 -7.20 -6.40
CA ARG A 33 0.84 -6.16 -5.97
C ARG A 33 -0.05 -5.76 -7.13
N ASP A 34 -1.26 -5.35 -6.80
CA ASP A 34 -2.18 -4.82 -7.80
C ASP A 34 -1.61 -3.55 -8.48
N ALA A 35 -1.85 -3.43 -9.78
CA ALA A 35 -1.47 -2.29 -10.59
C ALA A 35 -2.61 -1.84 -11.49
N TYR A 36 -2.53 -0.61 -11.99
CA TYR A 36 -3.62 0.00 -12.75
C TYR A 36 -3.11 0.87 -13.90
N SER A 37 -3.87 0.91 -15.00
CA SER A 37 -3.73 1.92 -16.07
C SER A 37 -5.08 2.28 -16.67
N LEU A 38 -5.09 3.33 -17.49
CA LEU A 38 -6.21 3.62 -18.37
C LEU A 38 -6.14 2.79 -19.65
N ALA A 39 -7.31 2.49 -20.22
CA ALA A 39 -7.41 1.85 -21.52
C ALA A 39 -6.69 2.69 -22.59
N GLY A 40 -5.83 2.04 -23.38
CA GLY A 40 -5.00 2.69 -24.40
C GLY A 40 -3.69 3.30 -23.90
N GLU A 41 -3.47 3.37 -22.58
CA GLU A 41 -2.18 3.77 -22.01
C GLU A 41 -1.21 2.58 -21.87
N ALA A 42 0.08 2.89 -21.71
CA ALA A 42 1.08 1.87 -21.42
C ALA A 42 0.82 1.25 -20.03
N PHE A 43 0.99 -0.07 -19.93
CA PHE A 43 0.89 -0.75 -18.64
C PHE A 43 1.94 -0.22 -17.65
N VAL A 44 1.48 0.09 -16.44
CA VAL A 44 2.36 0.40 -15.32
C VAL A 44 2.95 -0.89 -14.81
N ILE A 45 4.27 -0.97 -14.63
CA ILE A 45 4.92 -2.19 -14.13
C ILE A 45 4.48 -2.43 -12.68
N PRO A 46 3.82 -3.57 -12.36
CA PRO A 46 3.44 -3.89 -11.00
C PRO A 46 4.66 -4.04 -10.09
N LYS A 47 4.48 -3.74 -8.80
CA LYS A 47 5.48 -4.10 -7.79
C LYS A 47 5.34 -5.59 -7.48
N TYR A 48 6.45 -6.25 -7.19
CA TYR A 48 6.46 -7.64 -6.78
C TYR A 48 7.44 -7.88 -5.63
N GLN A 49 7.31 -9.03 -4.99
CA GLN A 49 8.19 -9.50 -3.93
C GLN A 49 8.43 -11.00 -4.09
N ILE A 50 9.71 -11.39 -4.13
CA ILE A 50 10.11 -12.79 -4.06
C ILE A 50 10.23 -13.19 -2.60
N VAL A 51 9.39 -14.13 -2.17
CA VAL A 51 9.35 -14.58 -0.76
C VAL A 51 10.28 -15.77 -0.55
N SER A 52 10.47 -16.59 -1.59
CA SER A 52 11.35 -17.75 -1.52
C SER A 52 12.82 -17.35 -1.59
N ALA A 53 13.65 -18.01 -0.77
CA ALA A 53 15.09 -17.80 -0.80
C ALA A 53 15.72 -18.36 -2.10
N LEU A 54 16.65 -17.59 -2.66
CA LEU A 54 17.47 -17.97 -3.81
C LEU A 54 18.58 -18.94 -3.40
N VAL A 55 19.19 -19.62 -4.37
CA VAL A 55 20.22 -20.63 -4.12
C VAL A 55 21.60 -20.00 -4.17
N GLY A 56 22.44 -20.33 -3.20
CA GLY A 56 23.84 -19.92 -3.21
C GLY A 56 23.99 -18.39 -3.15
N SER A 57 24.62 -17.83 -4.18
CA SER A 57 24.89 -16.40 -4.32
C SER A 57 23.96 -15.69 -5.32
N ASP A 58 22.95 -16.38 -5.84
CA ASP A 58 22.02 -15.80 -6.81
C ASP A 58 21.24 -14.64 -6.17
N THR A 59 21.06 -13.59 -6.95
CA THR A 59 20.32 -12.37 -6.59
C THR A 59 19.06 -12.24 -7.44
N GLU A 60 18.16 -11.34 -7.05
CA GLU A 60 16.92 -11.10 -7.80
C GLU A 60 17.19 -10.65 -9.26
N ALA A 61 18.30 -9.94 -9.50
CA ALA A 61 18.71 -9.54 -10.84
C ALA A 61 19.02 -10.75 -11.75
N ASP A 62 19.49 -11.86 -11.17
CA ASP A 62 19.87 -13.07 -11.90
C ASP A 62 18.66 -13.88 -12.39
N LEU A 63 17.45 -13.52 -11.96
CA LEU A 63 16.21 -14.19 -12.38
C LEU A 63 15.74 -13.71 -13.76
N GLY A 64 16.08 -12.47 -14.12
CA GLY A 64 15.58 -11.81 -15.33
C GLY A 64 14.06 -11.74 -15.37
N VAL A 65 13.49 -11.02 -14.41
CA VAL A 65 12.04 -10.88 -14.22
C VAL A 65 11.39 -10.07 -15.34
N SER A 66 10.33 -10.61 -15.94
CA SER A 66 9.43 -9.89 -16.86
C SER A 66 7.97 -10.11 -16.47
N PHE A 67 7.11 -9.14 -16.80
CA PHE A 67 5.67 -9.25 -16.56
C PHE A 67 4.94 -9.69 -17.82
N GLU A 68 4.03 -10.65 -17.65
CA GLU A 68 3.07 -11.09 -18.65
C GLU A 68 1.66 -10.72 -18.19
N TYR A 69 0.84 -10.22 -19.10
CA TYR A 69 -0.51 -9.78 -18.81
C TYR A 69 -1.49 -10.55 -19.69
N GLU A 70 -2.55 -11.08 -19.09
CA GLU A 70 -3.70 -11.66 -19.80
C GLU A 70 -4.61 -10.53 -20.35
N ALA A 71 -4.03 -9.43 -20.84
CA ALA A 71 -4.72 -8.18 -21.12
C ALA A 71 -4.60 -7.76 -22.59
N ASP A 72 -5.72 -7.33 -23.17
CA ASP A 72 -5.74 -6.42 -24.31
C ASP A 72 -5.75 -5.01 -23.74
N LYS A 73 -4.62 -4.29 -23.82
CA LYS A 73 -4.43 -2.95 -23.24
C LYS A 73 -5.46 -1.92 -23.71
N ASP A 74 -6.15 -2.20 -24.82
CA ASP A 74 -7.12 -1.32 -25.45
C ASP A 74 -8.57 -1.65 -25.00
N VAL A 75 -8.78 -2.72 -24.23
CA VAL A 75 -10.08 -3.12 -23.70
C VAL A 75 -10.16 -2.77 -22.20
N PRO A 76 -11.10 -1.91 -21.78
CA PRO A 76 -11.32 -1.67 -20.36
C PRO A 76 -11.91 -2.92 -19.70
N SER A 77 -11.28 -3.36 -18.61
CA SER A 77 -11.74 -4.47 -17.77
C SER A 77 -11.40 -4.20 -16.32
N MET A 78 -12.34 -4.56 -15.44
CA MET A 78 -12.15 -4.42 -14.00
C MET A 78 -11.03 -5.31 -13.45
N SER A 79 -10.56 -6.33 -14.16
CA SER A 79 -9.33 -7.02 -13.80
C SER A 79 -8.81 -7.90 -14.94
N TYR A 80 -7.51 -7.85 -15.16
CA TYR A 80 -6.74 -8.83 -15.90
C TYR A 80 -5.79 -9.56 -14.97
N ARG A 81 -5.37 -10.76 -15.37
CA ARG A 81 -4.33 -11.48 -14.65
C ARG A 81 -2.96 -10.97 -15.05
N SER A 82 -2.09 -10.80 -14.07
CA SER A 82 -0.68 -10.47 -14.24
C SER A 82 0.17 -11.58 -13.67
N TYR A 83 1.16 -11.99 -14.45
CA TYR A 83 2.11 -13.03 -14.13
C TYR A 83 3.53 -12.48 -14.22
N ILE A 84 4.44 -13.14 -13.51
CA ILE A 84 5.88 -12.96 -13.69
C ILE A 84 6.41 -14.17 -14.43
N ALA A 85 7.32 -13.92 -15.38
CA ALA A 85 8.16 -14.92 -15.99
C ALA A 85 9.63 -14.66 -15.61
N PHE A 86 10.42 -15.72 -15.49
CA PHE A 86 11.86 -15.66 -15.29
C PHE A 86 12.56 -16.10 -16.57
N SER A 87 13.52 -15.32 -17.04
CA SER A 87 14.39 -15.77 -18.14
C SER A 87 15.41 -16.81 -17.67
N ASN A 88 15.69 -16.88 -16.37
CA ASN A 88 16.59 -17.87 -15.80
C ASN A 88 15.92 -19.26 -15.74
N PRO A 89 16.42 -20.26 -16.49
CA PRO A 89 15.77 -21.58 -16.60
C PRO A 89 15.87 -22.41 -15.31
N ASN A 90 16.70 -22.01 -14.34
CA ASN A 90 16.84 -22.72 -13.06
C ASN A 90 15.66 -22.45 -12.12
N TYR A 91 14.82 -21.47 -12.43
CA TYR A 91 13.72 -21.04 -11.58
C TYR A 91 12.39 -21.01 -12.32
N THR A 92 11.31 -21.28 -11.59
CA THR A 92 9.95 -21.08 -12.07
C THR A 92 9.18 -20.23 -11.06
N PRO A 93 8.48 -19.17 -11.49
CA PRO A 93 7.67 -18.37 -10.59
C PRO A 93 6.34 -19.07 -10.25
N ASP A 94 6.00 -19.10 -8.97
CA ASP A 94 4.65 -19.38 -8.47
C ASP A 94 4.06 -18.06 -8.00
N CYS A 95 3.22 -17.46 -8.84
CA CYS A 95 2.71 -16.11 -8.68
C CYS A 95 1.46 -16.09 -7.80
N HIS A 96 1.38 -15.16 -6.86
CA HIS A 96 0.22 -14.97 -6.00
C HIS A 96 -0.12 -13.49 -5.85
N SER A 97 -1.41 -13.16 -5.70
CA SER A 97 -1.81 -11.79 -5.35
C SER A 97 -1.34 -11.45 -3.93
N TYR A 98 -0.87 -10.23 -3.74
CA TYR A 98 -0.50 -9.73 -2.42
C TYR A 98 -1.74 -9.59 -1.51
N GLU A 99 -2.87 -9.27 -2.11
CA GLU A 99 -4.18 -8.96 -1.51
C GLU A 99 -5.08 -10.20 -1.40
N SER A 100 -4.76 -11.30 -2.10
CA SER A 100 -5.50 -12.56 -2.04
C SER A 100 -4.58 -13.78 -2.14
N GLN A 101 -4.44 -14.52 -1.04
CA GLN A 101 -3.57 -15.71 -0.96
C GLN A 101 -4.08 -16.94 -1.74
N PHE A 102 -5.30 -16.88 -2.28
CA PHE A 102 -5.91 -17.97 -3.06
C PHE A 102 -5.87 -17.72 -4.58
N ALA A 103 -5.42 -16.54 -5.00
CA ALA A 103 -5.27 -16.20 -6.40
C ALA A 103 -3.83 -16.45 -6.85
N ASN A 104 -3.64 -17.43 -7.74
CA ASN A 104 -2.34 -17.78 -8.31
C ASN A 104 -1.89 -16.80 -9.42
N TYR A 105 -2.18 -15.50 -9.24
CA TYR A 105 -1.85 -14.41 -10.16
C TYR A 105 -1.98 -13.05 -9.45
N GLY A 106 -1.26 -12.04 -9.92
CA GLY A 106 -1.53 -10.64 -9.56
C GLY A 106 -2.70 -10.06 -10.36
N ARG A 107 -3.32 -8.97 -9.90
CA ARG A 107 -4.42 -8.34 -10.64
C ARG A 107 -3.95 -7.03 -11.26
N TYR A 108 -4.38 -6.82 -12.50
CA TYR A 108 -4.12 -5.60 -13.24
C TYR A 108 -5.44 -4.96 -13.66
N PHE A 109 -5.71 -3.74 -13.21
CA PHE A 109 -6.96 -3.04 -13.46
C PHE A 109 -6.82 -2.10 -14.66
N VAL A 110 -7.68 -2.24 -15.69
CA VAL A 110 -7.70 -1.32 -16.83
C VAL A 110 -9.01 -0.54 -16.81
N TYR A 111 -8.93 0.71 -16.39
CA TYR A 111 -10.11 1.57 -16.29
C TYR A 111 -10.38 2.33 -17.59
N ALA A 112 -11.64 2.62 -17.86
CA ALA A 112 -12.02 3.33 -19.08
C ALA A 112 -11.82 4.85 -18.96
N LYS A 113 -11.95 5.40 -17.74
CA LYS A 113 -11.89 6.84 -17.48
C LYS A 113 -11.20 7.14 -16.15
N GLN A 114 -10.53 8.30 -16.13
CA GLN A 114 -10.01 8.96 -14.94
C GLN A 114 -10.67 10.33 -14.83
N VAL A 115 -11.13 10.67 -13.63
CA VAL A 115 -11.64 12.01 -13.31
C VAL A 115 -10.86 12.55 -12.12
N GLU A 116 -10.31 13.76 -12.25
CA GLU A 116 -9.75 14.48 -11.12
C GLU A 116 -10.89 15.01 -10.25
N VAL A 117 -10.83 14.74 -8.95
CA VAL A 117 -11.85 15.13 -7.98
C VAL A 117 -11.16 15.94 -6.90
N VAL A 118 -11.62 17.18 -6.72
CA VAL A 118 -11.09 18.09 -5.70
C VAL A 118 -12.12 18.20 -4.58
N ALA A 119 -11.73 17.81 -3.37
CA ALA A 119 -12.55 18.02 -2.18
C ALA A 119 -12.60 19.51 -1.78
N ASP A 120 -13.53 19.83 -0.89
CA ASP A 120 -13.76 21.19 -0.37
C ASP A 120 -12.54 21.82 0.32
N ASP A 121 -11.67 20.99 0.92
CA ASP A 121 -10.42 21.39 1.55
C ASP A 121 -9.21 21.45 0.60
N GLY A 122 -9.43 21.22 -0.69
CA GLY A 122 -8.40 21.23 -1.73
C GLY A 122 -7.63 19.91 -1.88
N GLN A 123 -8.02 18.86 -1.15
CA GLN A 123 -7.47 17.52 -1.35
C GLN A 123 -7.83 16.98 -2.74
N ILE A 124 -6.82 16.50 -3.48
CA ILE A 124 -6.99 16.03 -4.86
C ILE A 124 -6.95 14.50 -4.92
N PHE A 125 -7.98 13.95 -5.54
CA PHE A 125 -8.15 12.53 -5.82
C PHE A 125 -8.27 12.29 -7.32
N TYR A 126 -7.99 11.06 -7.74
CA TYR A 126 -8.39 10.58 -9.06
C TYR A 126 -9.31 9.38 -8.91
N ALA A 127 -10.51 9.50 -9.47
CA ALA A 127 -11.50 8.44 -9.52
C ALA A 127 -11.42 7.69 -10.85
N PHE A 128 -11.37 6.37 -10.77
CA PHE A 128 -11.27 5.46 -11.91
C PHE A 128 -12.45 4.50 -11.93
N PHE A 129 -13.07 4.36 -13.10
CA PHE A 129 -14.28 3.54 -13.27
C PHE A 129 -14.41 2.94 -14.68
N GLY A 130 -15.30 1.97 -14.82
CA GLY A 130 -15.53 1.18 -16.04
C GLY A 130 -16.24 1.95 -17.16
N SER A 131 -16.22 1.37 -18.37
CA SER A 131 -16.70 1.99 -19.62
C SER A 131 -18.20 2.30 -19.69
N GLY A 132 -19.02 1.73 -18.79
CA GLY A 132 -20.47 1.93 -18.78
C GLY A 132 -20.95 3.28 -18.24
N LEU A 133 -20.05 4.10 -17.69
CA LEU A 133 -20.37 5.39 -17.09
C LEU A 133 -19.94 6.53 -18.04
N MET A 134 -20.84 6.92 -18.94
CA MET A 134 -20.67 8.14 -19.73
C MET A 134 -21.22 9.36 -18.97
N ASP A 135 -20.50 10.49 -19.04
CA ASP A 135 -20.87 11.79 -18.46
C ASP A 135 -21.23 11.77 -16.96
N VAL A 136 -20.29 11.30 -16.14
CA VAL A 136 -20.45 11.22 -14.69
C VAL A 136 -19.71 12.34 -13.98
N ILE A 137 -20.39 12.99 -13.06
CA ILE A 137 -19.84 13.95 -12.11
C ILE A 137 -19.45 13.19 -10.86
N VAL A 138 -18.18 13.27 -10.46
CA VAL A 138 -17.69 12.63 -9.25
C VAL A 138 -17.47 13.70 -8.19
N LYS A 139 -18.01 13.49 -7.00
CA LYS A 139 -17.87 14.39 -5.85
C LYS A 139 -17.16 13.68 -4.71
N ALA A 140 -16.13 14.32 -4.18
CA ALA A 140 -15.51 13.96 -2.91
C ALA A 140 -16.01 14.95 -1.85
N SER A 141 -16.72 14.46 -0.83
CA SER A 141 -17.20 15.29 0.28
C SER A 141 -16.55 14.84 1.58
N ARG A 142 -16.02 15.79 2.36
CA ARG A 142 -15.58 15.49 3.72
C ARG A 142 -16.78 15.09 4.58
N VAL A 143 -16.63 14.03 5.35
CA VAL A 143 -17.68 13.49 6.24
C VAL A 143 -17.12 13.26 7.63
N GLU A 144 -17.99 13.40 8.64
CA GLU A 144 -17.68 12.96 9.99
C GLU A 144 -18.05 11.50 10.14
N VAL A 145 -17.12 10.71 10.68
CA VAL A 145 -17.29 9.28 10.92
C VAL A 145 -16.92 8.95 12.35
N GLU A 146 -17.57 7.91 12.89
CA GLU A 146 -17.25 7.44 14.23
C GLU A 146 -15.85 6.79 14.24
N ASN A 147 -15.01 7.21 15.18
CA ASN A 147 -13.67 6.66 15.30
C ASN A 147 -13.68 5.30 16.01
N LYS A 148 -13.47 4.23 15.23
CA LYS A 148 -13.41 2.83 15.72
C LYS A 148 -12.02 2.21 15.60
N TYR A 149 -11.04 2.95 15.11
CA TYR A 149 -9.74 2.42 14.70
C TYR A 149 -8.64 2.57 15.77
N GLY A 150 -8.99 3.08 16.95
CA GLY A 150 -8.05 3.29 18.05
C GLY A 150 -6.98 4.36 17.78
N ARG A 151 -7.14 5.16 16.72
CA ARG A 151 -6.20 6.21 16.27
C ARG A 151 -6.98 7.43 15.78
N PRO A 152 -6.45 8.65 15.92
CA PRO A 152 -7.11 9.85 15.40
C PRO A 152 -7.36 9.75 13.88
N ILE A 153 -8.57 10.10 13.45
CA ILE A 153 -8.92 10.25 12.04
C ILE A 153 -8.60 11.69 11.66
N TYR A 154 -7.70 11.87 10.71
CA TYR A 154 -7.36 13.20 10.18
C TYR A 154 -8.52 13.78 9.35
N ALA A 155 -9.01 12.97 8.41
CA ALA A 155 -10.15 13.29 7.56
C ALA A 155 -10.79 12.02 7.02
N ALA A 156 -12.08 12.08 6.71
CA ALA A 156 -12.77 11.03 5.97
C ALA A 156 -13.48 11.66 4.77
N TYR A 157 -13.39 11.01 3.61
CA TYR A 157 -13.95 11.49 2.36
C TYR A 157 -14.91 10.46 1.78
N LYS A 158 -16.14 10.89 1.51
CA LYS A 158 -17.15 10.11 0.81
C LYS A 158 -17.11 10.43 -0.68
N PHE A 159 -17.13 9.40 -1.51
CA PHE A 159 -17.16 9.51 -2.97
C PHE A 159 -18.54 9.14 -3.50
N GLU A 160 -19.13 10.07 -4.25
CA GLU A 160 -20.46 9.92 -4.85
C GLU A 160 -20.37 10.24 -6.34
N PHE A 161 -21.09 9.47 -7.15
CA PHE A 161 -21.11 9.61 -8.59
C PHE A 161 -22.54 9.96 -8.99
N SER A 162 -22.72 11.04 -9.75
CA SER A 162 -24.01 11.42 -10.29
C SER A 162 -23.97 11.59 -11.80
N ASP A 163 -25.06 11.28 -12.49
CA ASP A 163 -25.22 11.65 -13.90
C ASP A 163 -25.47 13.17 -14.05
N GLY A 164 -25.62 13.63 -15.29
CA GLY A 164 -25.90 15.04 -15.60
C GLY A 164 -27.24 15.56 -15.07
N ASP A 165 -28.16 14.65 -14.70
CA ASP A 165 -29.47 14.97 -14.12
C ASP A 165 -29.46 14.91 -12.59
N GLY A 166 -28.35 14.51 -11.97
CA GLY A 166 -28.16 14.41 -10.52
C GLY A 166 -28.60 13.08 -9.91
N ASN A 167 -28.90 12.06 -10.72
CA ASN A 167 -29.21 10.73 -10.19
C ASN A 167 -27.94 10.03 -9.71
N ASP A 168 -28.02 9.28 -8.60
CA ASP A 168 -26.92 8.48 -8.09
C ASP A 168 -26.61 7.31 -9.02
N VAL A 169 -25.41 7.33 -9.60
CA VAL A 169 -24.86 6.29 -10.49
C VAL A 169 -23.56 5.70 -9.93
N THR A 170 -23.38 5.76 -8.60
CA THR A 170 -22.22 5.16 -7.92
C THR A 170 -22.14 3.66 -8.23
N PRO A 171 -20.99 3.17 -8.76
CA PRO A 171 -20.83 1.76 -9.11
C PRO A 171 -21.13 0.82 -7.95
N GLU A 172 -22.06 -0.12 -8.18
CA GLU A 172 -22.44 -1.13 -7.20
C GLU A 172 -21.27 -2.07 -6.87
N GLU A 173 -20.56 -2.54 -7.91
CA GLU A 173 -19.49 -3.54 -7.75
C GLU A 173 -18.19 -2.92 -7.28
N ALA A 174 -17.54 -2.09 -8.11
CA ALA A 174 -16.33 -1.40 -7.69
C ALA A 174 -15.95 -0.17 -8.50
N PHE A 175 -15.18 0.71 -7.87
CA PHE A 175 -14.43 1.81 -8.48
C PHE A 175 -13.15 2.04 -7.69
N SER A 176 -12.14 2.66 -8.31
CA SER A 176 -10.88 2.93 -7.62
C SER A 176 -10.67 4.42 -7.38
N ILE A 177 -10.17 4.75 -6.19
CA ILE A 177 -9.76 6.10 -5.83
C ILE A 177 -8.26 6.08 -5.54
N THR A 178 -7.54 7.00 -6.15
CA THR A 178 -6.15 7.33 -5.78
C THR A 178 -6.09 8.76 -5.27
N TRP A 179 -5.02 9.10 -4.57
CA TRP A 179 -4.79 10.45 -4.06
C TRP A 179 -3.43 10.98 -4.51
N LYS A 180 -3.39 12.27 -4.83
CA LYS A 180 -2.18 12.92 -5.36
C LYS A 180 -1.22 13.33 -4.26
N ASN A 181 -1.76 13.85 -3.17
CA ASN A 181 -1.03 14.36 -2.02
C ASN A 181 -1.57 13.71 -0.76
N THR A 182 -0.73 13.52 0.25
CA THR A 182 -1.16 13.09 1.58
C THR A 182 -0.45 13.96 2.60
N PRO A 183 -1.16 14.54 3.58
CA PRO A 183 -0.52 15.26 4.68
C PRO A 183 0.49 14.37 5.42
N GLU A 184 1.64 14.91 5.80
CA GLU A 184 2.72 14.16 6.49
C GLU A 184 2.27 13.46 7.78
N ILE A 185 1.22 13.94 8.42
CA ILE A 185 0.68 13.36 9.65
C ILE A 185 -0.05 12.04 9.42
N VAL A 186 -0.49 11.77 8.19
CA VAL A 186 -1.22 10.57 7.81
C VAL A 186 -0.24 9.46 7.46
N GLU A 187 -0.25 8.37 8.22
CA GLU A 187 0.56 7.16 7.94
C GLU A 187 -0.31 6.00 7.45
N TYR A 188 -1.62 6.04 7.74
CA TYR A 188 -2.53 4.95 7.45
C TYR A 188 -3.80 5.44 6.76
N PHE A 189 -4.49 4.52 6.10
CA PHE A 189 -5.85 4.73 5.64
C PHE A 189 -6.67 3.46 5.80
N THR A 190 -8.00 3.60 5.76
CA THR A 190 -8.94 2.48 5.77
C THR A 190 -10.22 2.86 5.05
N VAL A 191 -10.99 1.86 4.65
CA VAL A 191 -12.34 2.04 4.14
C VAL A 191 -13.31 1.98 5.31
N TYR A 192 -14.16 3.00 5.47
CA TYR A 192 -15.09 3.05 6.59
C TYR A 192 -16.01 1.82 6.60
N GLY A 193 -16.12 1.16 7.75
CA GLY A 193 -16.86 -0.09 7.90
C GLY A 193 -16.07 -1.37 7.58
N LYS A 194 -14.80 -1.26 7.18
CA LYS A 194 -13.83 -2.36 7.20
C LYS A 194 -12.87 -2.20 8.38
N ASP A 195 -12.33 -3.31 8.86
CA ASP A 195 -11.43 -3.35 10.03
C ASP A 195 -9.94 -3.29 9.66
N GLU A 196 -9.62 -3.21 8.37
CA GLU A 196 -8.25 -3.27 7.87
C GLU A 196 -7.62 -1.87 7.80
N LEU A 197 -6.49 -1.68 8.48
CA LEU A 197 -5.65 -0.50 8.37
C LEU A 197 -4.52 -0.78 7.39
N LEU A 198 -4.42 0.06 6.35
CA LEU A 198 -3.44 -0.04 5.29
C LEU A 198 -2.46 1.12 5.35
N ASP A 199 -1.26 0.88 4.88
CA ASP A 199 -0.17 1.86 4.88
C ASP A 199 -0.36 2.87 3.75
N ILE A 200 -0.21 4.17 4.05
CA ILE A 200 -0.44 5.26 3.08
C ILE A 200 0.50 5.25 1.87
N SER A 201 1.57 4.44 1.90
CA SER A 201 2.41 4.19 0.74
C SER A 201 1.67 3.49 -0.42
N GLU A 202 0.53 2.86 -0.15
CA GLU A 202 -0.43 2.46 -1.18
C GLU A 202 -1.10 3.72 -1.72
N LYS A 203 -0.97 3.99 -3.02
CA LYS A 203 -1.45 5.24 -3.61
C LYS A 203 -2.93 5.20 -4.02
N GLY A 204 -3.69 4.19 -3.60
CA GLY A 204 -5.09 4.05 -3.95
C GLY A 204 -5.78 2.82 -3.38
N MET A 205 -7.09 2.76 -3.57
CA MET A 205 -7.95 1.72 -3.03
C MET A 205 -9.17 1.49 -3.92
N VAL A 206 -9.64 0.24 -3.94
CA VAL A 206 -10.89 -0.17 -4.55
C VAL A 206 -12.05 -0.02 -3.55
N LEU A 207 -13.06 0.75 -3.93
CA LEU A 207 -14.28 1.04 -3.18
C LEU A 207 -15.50 0.47 -3.91
N SER A 208 -16.67 0.50 -3.25
CA SER A 208 -17.97 0.16 -3.84
C SER A 208 -19.05 1.09 -3.30
N LYS A 209 -20.27 1.05 -3.84
CA LYS A 209 -21.38 1.89 -3.36
C LYS A 209 -21.65 1.77 -1.86
N GLN A 210 -21.54 0.56 -1.30
CA GLN A 210 -21.71 0.32 0.14
C GLN A 210 -20.53 0.83 0.97
N TYR A 211 -19.33 0.82 0.39
CA TYR A 211 -18.07 1.14 1.06
C TYR A 211 -17.33 2.25 0.31
N ASN A 212 -17.94 3.44 0.26
CA ASN A 212 -17.48 4.57 -0.55
C ASN A 212 -16.80 5.70 0.27
N VAL A 213 -16.38 5.41 1.51
CA VAL A 213 -15.73 6.38 2.38
C VAL A 213 -14.30 5.90 2.71
N ILE A 214 -13.32 6.74 2.44
CA ILE A 214 -11.93 6.53 2.84
C ILE A 214 -11.63 7.40 4.07
N CYS A 215 -11.14 6.77 5.13
CA CYS A 215 -10.65 7.42 6.33
C CYS A 215 -9.12 7.50 6.27
N PHE A 216 -8.57 8.71 6.30
CA PHE A 216 -7.14 8.95 6.48
C PHE A 216 -6.84 9.07 7.97
N ILE A 217 -5.88 8.27 8.43
CA ILE A 217 -5.62 8.04 9.85
C ILE A 217 -4.21 8.54 10.18
N GLU A 218 -4.14 9.27 11.29
CA GLU A 218 -2.88 9.80 11.78
C GLU A 218 -1.93 8.68 12.20
N GLY A 219 -0.67 8.89 11.86
CA GLY A 219 0.43 8.08 12.34
C GLY A 219 0.63 8.18 13.83
N ASN A 220 1.44 7.25 14.36
CA ASN A 220 2.01 7.43 15.71
C ASN A 220 3.15 8.46 15.63
N SER A 221 2.89 9.64 15.08
CA SER A 221 3.75 10.77 15.37
C SER A 221 3.51 11.06 16.85
N MET A 222 4.50 10.74 17.71
CA MET A 222 4.58 11.43 18.99
C MET A 222 4.39 12.91 18.64
N ALA A 223 3.32 13.53 19.15
CA ALA A 223 3.04 14.95 18.93
C ALA A 223 4.38 15.67 18.92
N LYS A 224 4.78 16.27 17.78
CA LYS A 224 6.12 16.86 17.61
C LYS A 224 6.29 17.88 18.74
N ALA A 225 6.79 17.45 19.90
CA ALA A 225 6.91 18.27 21.09
C ALA A 225 7.89 19.42 20.84
N PHE A 226 8.71 19.25 19.81
CA PHE A 226 9.67 20.20 19.27
C PHE A 226 9.23 20.76 17.91
N THR A 227 8.06 21.39 17.84
CA THR A 227 7.84 22.40 16.79
C THR A 227 8.56 23.70 17.18
N PRO A 228 8.97 24.55 16.22
CA PRO A 228 9.58 25.85 16.53
C PRO A 228 8.70 26.71 17.46
N ALA A 229 7.37 26.59 17.31
CA ALA A 229 6.39 27.26 18.17
C ALA A 229 6.43 26.76 19.62
N ASN A 230 6.49 25.44 19.83
CA ASN A 230 6.55 24.86 21.18
C ASN A 230 7.90 25.16 21.87
N ILE A 231 9.00 25.18 21.10
CA ILE A 231 10.33 25.58 21.59
C ILE A 231 10.32 27.06 22.01
N ALA A 232 9.74 27.94 21.20
CA ALA A 232 9.60 29.35 21.54
C ALA A 232 8.77 29.55 22.81
N LEU A 233 7.64 28.84 22.93
CA LEU A 233 6.76 28.90 24.11
C LEU A 233 7.49 28.44 25.38
N ALA A 234 8.20 27.32 25.32
CA ALA A 234 8.99 26.80 26.45
C ALA A 234 10.09 27.78 26.88
N THR A 235 10.74 28.43 25.92
CA THR A 235 11.79 29.43 26.17
C THR A 235 11.20 30.67 26.85
N ILE A 236 10.07 31.18 26.38
CA ILE A 236 9.37 32.33 26.98
C ILE A 236 8.94 32.01 28.42
N CYS A 237 8.36 30.84 28.66
CA CYS A 237 7.98 30.40 30.00
C CYS A 237 9.19 30.28 30.94
N GLY A 238 10.31 29.76 30.44
CA GLY A 238 11.56 29.67 31.21
C GLY A 238 12.13 31.03 31.58
N VAL A 239 12.15 31.98 30.63
CA VAL A 239 12.59 33.36 30.87
C VAL A 239 11.67 34.04 31.89
N LEU A 240 10.35 33.91 31.74
CA LEU A 240 9.37 34.48 32.67
C LEU A 240 9.58 33.96 34.09
N ALA A 241 9.76 32.64 34.26
CA ALA A 241 10.04 32.04 35.56
C ALA A 241 11.33 32.61 36.18
N LEU A 242 12.41 32.74 35.41
CA LEU A 242 13.67 33.33 35.90
C LEU A 242 13.50 34.80 36.29
N THR A 243 12.78 35.61 35.51
CA THR A 243 12.49 37.00 35.87
C THR A 243 11.64 37.11 37.13
N VAL A 244 10.65 36.24 37.34
CA VAL A 244 9.83 36.24 38.55
C VAL A 244 10.71 35.91 39.77
N VAL A 245 11.58 34.92 39.67
CA VAL A 245 12.53 34.58 40.75
C VAL A 245 13.46 35.74 41.04
N ALA A 246 14.03 36.37 40.01
CA ALA A 246 14.92 37.53 40.16
C ALA A 246 14.21 38.72 40.83
N LEU A 247 12.97 39.03 40.43
CA LEU A 247 12.12 40.06 41.04
C LEU A 247 11.82 39.74 42.52
N CYS A 248 11.51 38.49 42.84
CA CYS A 248 11.26 38.06 44.22
C CYS A 248 12.52 38.20 45.10
N VAL A 249 13.70 37.86 44.56
CA VAL A 249 14.97 38.01 45.26
C VAL A 249 15.33 39.49 45.45
N ALA A 250 15.15 40.31 44.42
CA ALA A 250 15.37 41.75 44.48
C ALA A 250 14.46 42.41 45.53
N TRP A 251 13.17 42.07 45.53
CA TRP A 251 12.21 42.57 46.52
C TRP A 251 12.57 42.15 47.95
N LYS A 252 12.96 40.88 48.16
CA LYS A 252 13.46 40.40 49.46
C LYS A 252 14.72 41.15 49.91
N LYS A 253 15.67 41.41 49.00
CA LYS A 253 16.88 42.19 49.33
C LYS A 253 16.54 43.64 49.67
N GLN A 254 15.71 44.31 48.87
CA GLN A 254 15.31 45.71 49.10
C GLN A 254 14.59 45.88 50.44
N LYS A 255 13.73 44.93 50.83
CA LYS A 255 13.06 44.92 52.13
C LYS A 255 14.02 44.76 53.32
N ARG A 256 15.22 44.18 53.10
CA ARG A 256 16.25 43.97 54.12
C ARG A 256 17.14 45.21 54.36
N TYR A 257 17.22 46.13 53.40
CA TYR A 257 18.00 47.37 53.49
C TYR A 257 17.16 48.60 53.88
N LEU A 258 15.84 48.42 54.05
CA LEU A 258 14.87 49.46 54.45
C LEU A 258 14.41 49.29 55.92
N VAL A 259 15.14 48.53 56.74
CA VAL A 259 14.98 48.44 58.21
C VAL A 259 16.21 49.04 58.87
#